data_AF-A0A151IWI7-F1
#
_entry.id   AF-A0A151IWI7-F1
#
_cell.length_a   1.000
_cell.length_b   1.000
_cell.length_c   1.000
_cell.angle_alpha   90.00
_cell.angle_beta   90.00
_cell.angle_gamma   90.00
#
_symmetry.space_group_name_H-M   'P 1'
#
loop_
_entity.id
_entity.type
_entity.pdbx_description
1 polymer ?
#
loop_
_entity_poly.entity_id
_entity_poly.type
_entity_poly.pdbx_seq_one_letter_code
_entity_poly.pdbx_strand_id
1 'polypeptide(L)'
;MHFSVLSRIISNSIKNDILLIKRLGAGKTIIEVRSAEAANRLLSNPVFEKNNLRAFIPSFKVLRAGIIIGIDQSISLECIKENIISKTKILYIQRLNRRVTNNGKASYEPSRTICIKFAGQVLPSEVALFNALYKVDAFVPRVKICYVCYRVGYIGRDCKSPRPRCLFCGSPCEDEHSCPADRSRATCINCSGEHLATSHTCSFIIRHKSIINLAAQENIPLIEARRMSLPTFLFLPHHRIHSLTSRVSLT
;
A
#
# COMPACT_ATOMS: atom_id res chain seq x y z
N MET A 1 -1.48 -12.43 -23.15
CA MET A 1 -0.22 -12.54 -23.92
C MET A 1 0.77 -13.44 -23.20
N HIS A 2 1.43 -14.36 -23.90
CA HIS A 2 2.45 -15.25 -23.32
C HIS A 2 3.72 -14.48 -22.93
N PHE A 3 4.42 -14.88 -21.87
CA PHE A 3 5.59 -14.17 -21.35
C PHE A 3 6.73 -14.07 -22.35
N SER A 4 7.02 -15.12 -23.13
CA SER A 4 8.08 -15.05 -24.14
C SER A 4 7.78 -14.01 -25.22
N VAL A 5 6.51 -13.87 -25.61
CA VAL A 5 6.05 -12.85 -26.56
C VAL A 5 6.22 -11.46 -25.97
N LEU A 6 5.78 -11.26 -24.73
CA LEU A 6 5.95 -10.00 -23.98
C LEU A 6 7.43 -9.62 -23.88
N SER A 7 8.29 -10.54 -23.41
CA SER A 7 9.72 -10.30 -23.26
C SER A 7 10.37 -9.97 -24.60
N ARG A 8 9.98 -10.66 -25.69
CA ARG A 8 10.47 -10.35 -27.05
C ARG A 8 10.09 -8.93 -27.48
N ILE A 9 8.83 -8.53 -27.27
CA ILE A 9 8.35 -7.19 -27.61
C ILE A 9 9.16 -6.13 -26.85
N ILE A 10 9.28 -6.29 -25.52
CA ILE A 10 10.02 -5.35 -24.67
C ILE A 10 11.50 -5.28 -25.07
N SER A 11 12.16 -6.43 -25.23
CA SER A 11 13.58 -6.48 -25.57
C SER A 11 13.88 -5.89 -26.95
N ASN A 12 12.98 -6.06 -27.92
CA ASN A 12 13.16 -5.48 -29.27
C ASN A 12 12.99 -3.97 -29.28
N SER A 13 12.10 -3.43 -28.44
CA SER A 13 11.85 -1.99 -28.37
C SER A 13 12.95 -1.21 -27.64
N ILE A 14 13.68 -1.84 -26.71
CA ILE A 14 14.62 -1.14 -25.81
C ILE A 14 15.85 -2.01 -25.51
N LYS A 15 16.66 -2.30 -26.54
CA LYS A 15 17.75 -3.30 -26.44
C LYS A 15 18.85 -2.99 -25.41
N ASN A 16 19.18 -1.72 -25.15
CA ASN A 16 20.41 -1.37 -24.43
C ASN A 16 20.22 -0.97 -22.95
N ASP A 17 18.99 -0.68 -22.53
CA ASP A 17 18.71 -0.20 -21.17
C ASP A 17 18.17 -1.27 -20.24
N ILE A 18 17.69 -2.40 -20.77
CA ILE A 18 17.09 -3.48 -19.99
C ILE A 18 18.20 -4.34 -19.39
N LEU A 19 18.15 -4.50 -18.06
CA LEU A 19 19.00 -5.43 -17.34
C LEU A 19 18.32 -6.79 -17.17
N LEU A 20 17.01 -6.79 -16.88
CA LEU A 20 16.31 -8.02 -16.53
C LEU A 20 14.80 -7.91 -16.69
N ILE A 21 14.16 -8.98 -17.14
CA ILE A 21 12.70 -9.10 -17.21
C ILE A 21 12.28 -10.30 -16.37
N LYS A 22 11.59 -10.07 -15.25
CA LYS A 22 11.10 -11.13 -14.35
C LYS A 22 9.59 -11.22 -14.38
N ARG A 23 9.07 -12.43 -14.33
CA ARG A 23 7.64 -12.69 -14.11
C ARG A 23 7.33 -12.47 -12.63
N LEU A 24 6.32 -11.65 -12.32
CA LEU A 24 5.89 -11.35 -10.95
C LEU A 24 4.62 -12.12 -10.54
N GLY A 25 3.84 -12.60 -11.52
CA GLY A 25 2.61 -13.36 -11.32
C GLY A 25 1.75 -13.43 -12.59
N ALA A 26 0.49 -13.87 -12.47
CA ALA A 26 -0.44 -13.91 -13.60
C ALA A 26 -0.64 -12.49 -14.19
N GLY A 27 -0.18 -12.30 -15.43
CA GLY A 27 -0.32 -11.05 -16.18
C GLY A 27 0.63 -9.91 -15.76
N LYS A 28 1.56 -10.12 -14.82
CA LYS A 28 2.46 -9.06 -14.33
C LYS A 28 3.92 -9.38 -14.54
N THR A 29 4.66 -8.38 -15.03
CA THR A 29 6.09 -8.46 -15.31
C THR A 29 6.79 -7.25 -14.72
N ILE A 30 7.98 -7.48 -14.17
CA ILE A 30 8.87 -6.41 -13.70
C ILE A 30 10.08 -6.34 -14.63
N ILE A 31 10.39 -5.13 -15.08
CA ILE A 31 11.52 -4.81 -15.94
C ILE A 31 12.52 -4.03 -15.10
N GLU A 32 13.72 -4.55 -14.95
CA GLU A 32 14.84 -3.85 -14.34
C GLU A 32 15.63 -3.16 -15.45
N VAL A 33 15.88 -1.87 -15.28
CA VAL A 33 16.61 -1.04 -16.25
C VAL A 33 17.79 -0.37 -15.58
N ARG A 34 18.74 0.08 -16.41
CA ARG A 34 20.02 0.64 -15.95
C ARG A 34 19.88 1.95 -15.18
N SER A 35 18.92 2.80 -15.53
CA SER A 35 18.80 4.14 -14.95
C SER A 35 17.34 4.61 -14.78
N ALA A 36 17.14 5.70 -14.05
CA ALA A 36 15.84 6.33 -13.89
C ALA A 36 15.34 6.94 -15.21
N GLU A 37 16.24 7.51 -16.02
CA GLU A 37 15.94 8.07 -17.33
C GLU A 37 15.43 6.98 -18.28
N ALA A 38 16.08 5.80 -18.27
CA ALA A 38 15.61 4.64 -19.01
C ALA A 38 14.21 4.20 -18.57
N ALA A 39 13.94 4.18 -17.27
CA ALA A 39 12.62 3.84 -16.75
C ALA A 39 11.54 4.82 -17.23
N ASN A 40 11.83 6.12 -17.21
CA ASN A 40 10.92 7.17 -17.69
C ASN A 40 10.68 7.08 -19.20
N ARG A 41 11.73 6.86 -20.01
CA ARG A 41 11.57 6.61 -21.46
C ARG A 41 10.70 5.39 -21.74
N LEU A 42 10.83 4.35 -20.92
CA LEU A 42 10.03 3.13 -21.05
C LEU A 42 8.55 3.40 -20.81
N LEU A 43 8.19 4.25 -19.85
CA LEU A 43 6.78 4.63 -19.61
C LEU A 43 6.13 5.32 -20.82
N SER A 44 6.90 6.13 -21.55
CA SER A 44 6.40 6.86 -22.73
C SER A 44 6.46 6.05 -24.03
N ASN A 45 6.88 4.79 -23.99
CA ASN A 45 7.05 3.99 -25.21
C ASN A 45 5.70 3.51 -25.75
N PRO A 46 5.33 3.84 -27.01
CA PRO A 46 4.06 3.44 -27.61
C PRO A 46 3.84 1.92 -27.71
N VAL A 47 4.90 1.11 -27.58
CA VAL A 47 4.79 -0.35 -27.64
C VAL A 47 3.86 -0.91 -26.57
N PHE A 48 3.76 -0.25 -25.40
CA PHE A 48 2.89 -0.71 -24.33
C PHE A 48 1.43 -0.53 -24.69
N GLU A 49 1.03 0.68 -25.11
CA GLU A 49 -0.34 0.97 -25.53
C GLU A 49 -0.77 0.13 -26.73
N LYS A 50 0.10 -0.01 -27.75
CA LYS A 50 -0.16 -0.85 -28.93
C LYS A 50 -0.44 -2.32 -28.60
N ASN A 51 0.06 -2.80 -27.47
CA ASN A 51 -0.12 -4.19 -27.02
C ASN A 51 -1.11 -4.31 -25.84
N ASN A 52 -1.90 -3.27 -25.55
CA ASN A 52 -2.82 -3.22 -24.41
C ASN A 52 -2.14 -3.50 -23.06
N LEU A 53 -0.92 -2.98 -22.87
CA LEU A 53 -0.14 -3.10 -21.65
C LEU A 53 -0.06 -1.75 -20.94
N ARG A 54 -0.05 -1.76 -19.60
CA ARG A 54 0.16 -0.57 -18.80
C ARG A 54 1.49 -0.61 -18.05
N ALA A 55 2.40 0.29 -18.39
CA ALA A 55 3.68 0.48 -17.69
C ALA A 55 3.55 1.51 -16.56
N PHE A 56 4.18 1.24 -15.42
CA PHE A 56 4.33 2.22 -14.34
C PHE A 56 5.57 1.93 -13.49
N ILE A 57 6.19 2.97 -12.94
CA ILE A 57 7.23 2.81 -11.92
C ILE A 57 6.55 2.57 -10.57
N PRO A 58 6.85 1.47 -9.86
CA PRO A 58 6.25 1.22 -8.55
C PRO A 58 6.61 2.32 -7.55
N SER A 59 5.61 2.85 -6.85
CA SER A 59 5.79 4.00 -5.96
C SER A 59 6.87 3.81 -4.91
N PHE A 60 7.00 2.62 -4.30
CA PHE A 60 8.02 2.31 -3.29
C PHE A 60 9.48 2.43 -3.80
N LYS A 61 9.69 2.48 -5.12
CA LYS A 61 11.00 2.71 -5.73
C LYS A 61 11.39 4.19 -5.81
N VAL A 62 10.42 5.10 -5.80
CA VAL A 62 10.63 6.53 -6.06
C VAL A 62 10.09 7.42 -4.94
N LEU A 63 9.41 6.84 -3.95
CA LEU A 63 8.71 7.56 -2.91
C LEU A 63 8.73 6.79 -1.60
N ARG A 64 8.97 7.51 -0.51
CA ARG A 64 8.79 7.00 0.86
C ARG A 64 7.90 7.95 1.66
N ALA A 65 6.93 7.39 2.37
CA ALA A 65 5.98 8.17 3.16
C ALA A 65 6.37 8.12 4.64
N GLY A 66 6.44 9.30 5.27
CA GLY A 66 6.67 9.46 6.70
C GLY A 66 5.59 10.30 7.36
N ILE A 67 5.60 10.32 8.68
CA ILE A 67 4.76 11.19 9.51
C ILE A 67 5.62 11.97 10.50
N ILE A 68 5.18 13.20 10.78
CA ILE A 68 5.57 13.95 11.97
C ILE A 68 4.32 14.18 12.83
N ILE A 69 4.51 14.20 14.14
CA ILE A 69 3.43 14.33 15.13
C ILE A 69 3.66 15.57 15.99
N GLY A 70 2.59 16.07 16.61
CA GLY A 70 2.64 17.21 17.53
C GLY A 70 2.46 18.58 16.87
N ILE A 71 2.09 18.63 15.58
CA ILE A 71 1.85 19.90 14.88
C ILE A 71 0.46 20.41 15.17
N ASP A 72 0.37 21.56 15.85
CA ASP A 72 -0.92 22.14 16.22
C ASP A 72 -1.84 22.38 15.00
N GLN A 73 -3.15 22.30 15.23
CA GLN A 73 -4.15 22.41 14.16
C GLN A 73 -4.35 23.86 13.68
N SER A 74 -3.97 24.85 14.50
CA SER A 74 -3.95 26.27 14.13
C SER A 74 -2.96 26.58 13.00
N ILE A 75 -1.93 25.75 12.82
CA ILE A 75 -0.93 25.92 11.75
C ILE A 75 -1.48 25.38 10.44
N SER A 76 -1.68 26.27 9.46
CA SER A 76 -2.19 25.91 8.13
C SER A 76 -1.22 25.01 7.36
N LEU A 77 -1.74 24.28 6.38
CA LEU A 77 -0.92 23.40 5.55
C LEU A 77 0.04 24.19 4.66
N GLU A 78 -0.37 25.38 4.24
CA GLU A 78 0.41 26.35 3.46
C GLU A 78 1.61 26.82 4.26
N CYS A 79 1.38 27.25 5.51
CA CYS A 79 2.45 27.69 6.41
C CYS A 79 3.47 26.57 6.67
N ILE A 80 3.01 25.32 6.84
CA ILE A 80 3.90 24.16 6.97
C ILE A 80 4.76 23.98 5.71
N LYS A 81 4.17 24.04 4.52
CA LYS A 81 4.89 23.85 3.25
C LYS A 81 5.97 24.90 3.03
N GLU A 82 5.74 26.14 3.45
CA GLU A 82 6.69 27.25 3.31
C GLU A 82 7.85 27.17 4.30
N ASN A 83 7.64 26.60 5.48
CA ASN A 83 8.60 26.66 6.60
C ASN A 83 9.26 25.32 6.94
N ILE A 84 8.89 24.24 6.25
CA ILE A 84 9.49 22.92 6.45
C ILE A 84 10.77 22.75 5.63
N ILE A 85 11.81 22.27 6.30
CA ILE A 85 13.13 22.02 5.72
C ILE A 85 13.47 20.54 5.93
N SER A 86 13.97 19.90 4.89
CA SER A 86 14.32 18.49 4.88
C SER A 86 15.54 18.24 4.01
N LYS A 87 16.41 17.32 4.45
CA LYS A 87 17.54 16.83 3.65
C LYS A 87 17.09 16.06 2.40
N THR A 88 15.88 15.50 2.43
CA THR A 88 15.27 14.79 1.31
C THR A 88 14.18 15.63 0.68
N LYS A 89 14.15 15.71 -0.66
CA LYS A 89 13.11 16.44 -1.41
C LYS A 89 11.72 15.99 -0.99
N ILE A 90 10.89 16.95 -0.57
CA ILE A 90 9.48 16.73 -0.25
C ILE A 90 8.67 16.83 -1.55
N LEU A 91 7.82 15.83 -1.79
CA LEU A 91 6.93 15.76 -2.95
C LEU A 91 5.50 16.16 -2.61
N TYR A 92 5.06 15.89 -1.39
CA TYR A 92 3.69 16.13 -0.96
C TYR A 92 3.58 16.19 0.55
N ILE A 93 2.72 17.07 1.05
CA ILE A 93 2.42 17.23 2.47
C ILE A 93 0.90 17.25 2.64
N GLN A 94 0.41 16.49 3.61
CA GLN A 94 -1.02 16.45 3.95
C GLN A 94 -1.20 16.28 5.45
N ARG A 95 -2.11 17.06 6.04
CA ARG A 95 -2.59 16.83 7.40
C ARG A 95 -3.53 15.63 7.41
N LEU A 96 -3.27 14.67 8.30
CA LEU A 96 -4.15 13.52 8.47
C LEU A 96 -5.36 13.89 9.33
N ASN A 97 -6.50 13.26 9.07
CA ASN A 97 -7.69 13.42 9.89
C ASN A 97 -7.84 12.27 10.88
N ARG A 98 -8.39 12.58 12.05
CA ARG A 98 -8.85 11.60 13.04
C ARG A 98 -10.37 11.51 12.96
N ARG A 99 -10.91 10.31 13.21
CA ARG A 99 -12.35 10.12 13.37
C ARG A 99 -12.73 10.53 14.79
N VAL A 100 -13.76 11.35 14.92
CA VAL A 100 -14.36 11.77 16.18
C VAL A 100 -15.81 11.33 16.19
N THR A 101 -16.31 10.89 17.34
CA THR A 101 -17.71 10.48 17.49
C THR A 101 -18.36 11.42 18.49
N ASN A 102 -19.23 12.30 18.01
CA ASN A 102 -20.02 13.21 18.84
C ASN A 102 -21.48 12.84 18.69
N ASN A 103 -22.18 12.58 19.79
CA ASN A 103 -23.60 12.21 19.83
C ASN A 103 -23.97 11.08 18.85
N GLY A 104 -23.13 10.04 18.77
CA GLY A 104 -23.33 8.89 17.86
C GLY A 104 -23.03 9.18 16.38
N LYS A 105 -22.79 10.43 15.99
CA LYS A 105 -22.41 10.79 14.61
C LYS A 105 -20.89 10.83 14.47
N ALA A 106 -20.37 10.12 13.49
CA ALA A 106 -18.95 10.13 13.17
C ALA A 106 -18.62 11.35 12.28
N SER A 107 -17.70 12.19 12.75
CA SER A 107 -17.07 13.25 11.98
C SER A 107 -15.57 12.98 11.80
N TYR A 108 -14.94 13.72 10.88
CA TYR A 108 -13.49 13.70 10.69
C TYR A 108 -12.95 15.09 10.97
N GLU A 109 -11.98 15.17 11.87
CA GLU A 109 -11.33 16.41 12.26
C GLU A 109 -9.84 16.35 11.95
N PRO A 110 -9.19 17.48 11.65
CA PRO A 110 -7.74 17.56 11.52
C PRO A 110 -7.05 16.97 12.76
N SER A 111 -6.02 16.16 12.54
CA SER A 111 -5.16 15.65 13.61
C SER A 111 -3.89 16.51 13.74
N ARG A 112 -3.14 16.29 14.82
CA ARG A 112 -1.78 16.83 14.99
C ARG A 112 -0.70 16.04 14.24
N THR A 113 -1.09 15.25 13.23
CA THR A 113 -0.18 14.41 12.44
C THR A 113 -0.14 14.91 11.00
N ILE A 114 1.06 15.13 10.50
CA ILE A 114 1.32 15.50 9.11
C ILE A 114 1.97 14.30 8.42
N CYS A 115 1.40 13.88 7.30
CA CYS A 115 1.98 12.90 6.39
C CYS A 115 2.79 13.62 5.32
N ILE A 116 4.02 13.19 5.12
CA ILE A 116 4.97 13.76 4.18
C ILE A 116 5.43 12.65 3.24
N LYS A 117 5.37 12.91 1.92
CA LYS A 117 5.94 12.02 0.92
C LYS A 117 7.29 12.58 0.48
N PHE A 118 8.35 11.82 0.71
CA PHE A 118 9.71 12.13 0.33
C PHE A 118 10.07 11.45 -0.98
N ALA A 119 10.90 12.11 -1.80
CA ALA A 119 11.45 11.52 -3.01
C ALA A 119 12.51 10.45 -2.67
N GLY A 120 12.50 9.36 -3.43
CA GLY A 120 13.43 8.25 -3.25
C GLY A 120 12.96 7.22 -2.23
N GLN A 121 13.89 6.35 -1.82
CA GLN A 121 13.60 5.20 -0.96
C GLN A 121 14.08 5.38 0.49
N VAL A 122 14.82 6.44 0.77
CA VAL A 122 15.35 6.74 2.10
C VAL A 122 14.35 7.63 2.83
N LEU A 123 14.03 7.26 4.07
CA LEU A 123 13.24 8.11 4.96
C LEU A 123 14.23 8.95 5.77
N PRO A 124 14.15 10.29 5.73
CA PRO A 124 14.95 11.10 6.64
C PRO A 124 14.53 10.79 8.08
N SER A 125 15.47 10.80 9.03
CA SER A 125 15.17 10.58 10.45
C SER A 125 14.40 11.74 11.09
N GLU A 126 14.56 12.94 10.52
CA GLU A 126 14.00 14.19 11.04
C GLU A 126 13.76 15.20 9.91
N VAL A 127 12.89 16.16 10.19
CA VAL A 127 12.69 17.39 9.42
C VAL A 127 12.71 18.58 10.38
N ALA A 128 13.08 19.76 9.89
CA ALA A 128 12.96 21.00 10.64
C ALA A 128 11.70 21.74 10.21
N LEU A 129 10.90 22.22 11.16
CA LEU A 129 9.77 23.11 10.91
C LEU A 129 9.86 24.27 11.90
N PHE A 130 9.96 25.50 11.39
CA PHE A 130 10.29 26.69 12.20
C PHE A 130 11.57 26.51 13.03
N ASN A 131 12.60 25.89 12.43
CA ASN A 131 13.86 25.54 13.09
C ASN A 131 13.75 24.56 14.27
N ALA A 132 12.58 24.00 14.56
CA ALA A 132 12.40 22.92 15.51
C ALA A 132 12.48 21.56 14.81
N LEU A 133 13.21 20.60 15.41
CA LEU A 133 13.38 19.26 14.87
C LEU A 133 12.18 18.37 15.21
N TYR A 134 11.64 17.71 14.20
CA TYR A 134 10.59 16.70 14.33
C TYR A 134 11.10 15.38 13.82
N LYS A 135 11.00 14.35 14.67
CA LYS A 135 11.26 12.96 14.28
C LYS A 135 10.27 12.54 13.19
N VAL A 136 10.79 11.89 12.16
CA VAL A 136 9.98 11.30 11.09
C VAL A 136 9.88 9.79 11.32
N ASP A 137 8.66 9.30 11.48
CA ASP A 137 8.37 7.87 11.54
C ASP A 137 7.75 7.39 10.21
N ALA A 138 7.93 6.12 9.85
CA ALA A 138 7.33 5.58 8.63
C ALA A 138 5.79 5.64 8.71
N PHE A 139 5.14 6.09 7.62
CA PHE A 139 3.68 6.10 7.56
C PHE A 139 3.14 4.67 7.40
N VAL A 140 2.48 4.17 8.45
CA VAL A 140 1.81 2.87 8.43
C VAL A 140 0.33 3.05 8.09
N PRO A 141 -0.15 2.61 6.91
CA PRO A 141 -1.56 2.73 6.57
C PRO A 141 -2.43 1.82 7.45
N ARG A 142 -3.70 2.20 7.63
CA ARG A 142 -4.65 1.37 8.37
C ARG A 142 -4.95 0.08 7.63
N VAL A 143 -5.20 -0.99 8.38
CA VAL A 143 -5.73 -2.25 7.84
C VAL A 143 -7.07 -1.95 7.15
N LYS A 144 -7.17 -2.36 5.88
CA LYS A 144 -8.39 -2.20 5.09
C LYS A 144 -9.33 -3.35 5.40
N ILE A 145 -10.59 -3.02 5.67
CA ILE A 145 -11.68 -3.99 5.80
C ILE A 145 -12.74 -3.58 4.79
N CYS A 146 -13.22 -4.57 4.03
CA CYS A 146 -14.27 -4.34 3.06
C CYS A 146 -15.62 -4.40 3.76
N TYR A 147 -16.34 -3.28 3.90
CA TYR A 147 -17.65 -3.29 4.56
C TYR A 147 -18.78 -3.92 3.73
N VAL A 148 -18.51 -4.39 2.50
CA VAL A 148 -19.45 -5.18 1.69
C VAL A 148 -19.36 -6.68 2.02
N CYS A 149 -18.15 -7.21 2.23
CA CYS A 149 -17.95 -8.65 2.42
C CYS A 149 -17.21 -9.02 3.72
N TYR A 150 -16.85 -8.02 4.51
CA TYR A 150 -16.12 -8.06 5.79
C TYR A 150 -14.76 -8.76 5.78
N ARG A 151 -14.19 -9.01 4.59
CA ARG A 151 -12.83 -9.54 4.46
C ARG A 151 -11.77 -8.46 4.59
N VAL A 152 -10.63 -8.84 5.15
CA VAL A 152 -9.46 -7.99 5.34
C VAL A 152 -8.64 -7.88 4.05
N GLY A 153 -8.12 -6.69 3.76
CA GLY A 153 -7.09 -6.43 2.74
C GLY A 153 -7.50 -5.49 1.63
N TYR A 154 -8.78 -5.14 1.52
CA TYR A 154 -9.32 -4.22 0.51
C TYR A 154 -10.55 -3.48 1.04
N ILE A 155 -11.02 -2.46 0.31
CA ILE A 155 -12.20 -1.66 0.68
C ILE A 155 -13.40 -2.01 -0.22
N GLY A 156 -14.59 -1.50 0.12
CA GLY A 156 -15.85 -1.78 -0.57
C GLY A 156 -15.78 -1.64 -2.10
N ARG A 157 -15.22 -0.52 -2.59
CA ARG A 157 -15.10 -0.25 -4.03
C ARG A 157 -14.24 -1.26 -4.81
N ASP A 158 -13.34 -1.95 -4.12
CA ASP A 158 -12.44 -2.95 -4.71
C ASP A 158 -12.98 -4.38 -4.51
N CYS A 159 -14.20 -4.51 -3.97
CA CYS A 159 -14.81 -5.80 -3.66
C CYS A 159 -15.25 -6.52 -4.93
N LYS A 160 -14.89 -7.79 -5.04
CA LYS A 160 -15.31 -8.69 -6.13
C LYS A 160 -16.37 -9.71 -5.69
N SER A 161 -16.91 -9.56 -4.48
CA SER A 161 -17.96 -10.47 -4.01
C SER A 161 -19.25 -10.12 -4.77
N PRO A 162 -19.95 -11.11 -5.35
CA PRO A 162 -21.15 -10.86 -6.13
C PRO A 162 -22.34 -10.40 -5.28
N ARG A 163 -22.31 -10.67 -3.97
CA ARG A 163 -23.34 -10.27 -3.00
C ARG A 163 -22.69 -9.76 -1.70
N PRO A 164 -23.36 -8.86 -0.95
CA PRO A 164 -22.91 -8.46 0.37
C PRO A 164 -22.93 -9.67 1.33
N ARG A 165 -22.17 -9.57 2.42
CA ARG A 165 -22.10 -10.61 3.46
C ARG A 165 -22.44 -10.05 4.82
N CYS A 166 -23.01 -10.89 5.66
CA CYS A 166 -23.35 -10.53 7.03
C CYS A 166 -22.09 -10.24 7.87
N LEU A 167 -22.10 -9.16 8.64
CA LEU A 167 -21.05 -8.83 9.61
C LEU A 167 -20.90 -9.90 10.71
N PHE A 168 -22.02 -10.53 11.09
CA PHE A 168 -22.10 -11.45 12.22
C PHE A 168 -21.71 -12.89 11.86
N CYS A 169 -22.09 -13.39 10.69
CA CYS A 169 -21.85 -14.80 10.32
C CYS A 169 -21.13 -14.99 8.98
N GLY A 170 -20.91 -13.92 8.20
CA GLY A 170 -20.24 -14.00 6.90
C GLY A 170 -21.05 -14.62 5.76
N SER A 171 -22.27 -15.10 6.00
CA SER A 171 -23.17 -15.63 4.96
C SER A 171 -23.57 -14.54 3.96
N PRO A 172 -23.84 -14.88 2.67
CA PRO A 172 -24.40 -13.95 1.70
C PRO A 172 -25.74 -13.38 2.18
N CYS A 173 -25.97 -12.09 1.95
CA CYS A 173 -27.22 -11.40 2.27
C CYS A 173 -27.79 -10.78 0.99
N GLU A 174 -29.11 -10.65 0.91
CA GLU A 174 -29.76 -9.86 -0.15
C GLU A 174 -29.82 -8.37 0.25
N ASP A 175 -30.08 -8.10 1.53
CA ASP A 175 -30.09 -6.75 2.11
C ASP A 175 -29.08 -6.57 3.25
N GLU A 176 -28.67 -5.31 3.45
CA GLU A 176 -27.86 -4.88 4.58
C GLU A 176 -28.59 -5.25 5.88
N HIS A 177 -27.94 -6.00 6.79
CA HIS A 177 -28.40 -6.38 8.13
C HIS A 177 -29.32 -7.62 8.25
N SER A 178 -29.75 -8.30 7.19
CA SER A 178 -30.44 -9.59 7.37
C SER A 178 -29.42 -10.68 7.75
N CYS A 179 -29.34 -11.03 9.03
CA CYS A 179 -28.54 -12.16 9.48
C CYS A 179 -29.48 -13.38 9.57
N PRO A 180 -29.29 -14.43 8.76
CA PRO A 180 -30.07 -15.65 8.88
C PRO A 180 -29.70 -16.47 10.12
N ALA A 181 -28.67 -16.06 10.87
CA ALA A 181 -28.19 -16.71 12.08
C ALA A 181 -28.45 -15.84 13.33
N ASP A 182 -28.35 -16.45 14.51
CA ASP A 182 -28.42 -15.74 15.78
C ASP A 182 -27.26 -14.73 15.90
N ARG A 183 -27.61 -13.44 16.02
CA ARG A 183 -26.65 -12.33 16.17
C ARG A 183 -25.91 -12.38 17.52
N SER A 184 -26.38 -13.18 18.48
CA SER A 184 -25.71 -13.39 19.77
C SER A 184 -24.41 -14.19 19.65
N ARG A 185 -24.25 -14.99 18.57
CA ARG A 185 -23.08 -15.85 18.33
C ARG A 185 -22.36 -15.48 17.04
N ALA A 186 -21.72 -14.31 17.04
CA ALA A 186 -20.94 -13.85 15.90
C ALA A 186 -19.78 -14.81 15.60
N THR A 187 -19.65 -15.23 14.34
CA THR A 187 -18.53 -16.02 13.83
C THR A 187 -17.80 -15.23 12.75
N CYS A 188 -16.53 -14.91 13.02
CA CYS A 188 -15.72 -14.08 12.15
C CYS A 188 -15.38 -14.78 10.82
N ILE A 189 -15.75 -14.17 9.69
CA ILE A 189 -15.42 -14.70 8.35
C ILE A 189 -13.91 -14.81 8.06
N ASN A 190 -13.06 -14.08 8.78
CA ASN A 190 -11.62 -14.04 8.52
C ASN A 190 -10.82 -15.11 9.29
N CYS A 191 -11.29 -15.52 10.47
CA CYS A 191 -10.56 -16.45 11.35
C CYS A 191 -11.43 -17.49 12.05
N SER A 192 -12.74 -17.50 11.77
CA SER A 192 -13.74 -18.38 12.39
C SER A 192 -13.86 -18.27 13.92
N GLY A 193 -13.37 -17.18 14.52
CA GLY A 193 -13.46 -16.93 15.96
C GLY A 193 -14.80 -16.33 16.38
N GLU A 194 -15.13 -16.43 17.67
CA GLU A 194 -16.38 -15.95 18.28
C GLU A 194 -16.36 -14.43 18.53
N HIS A 195 -16.32 -13.65 17.44
CA HIS A 195 -16.36 -12.19 17.48
C HIS A 195 -16.79 -11.63 16.11
N LEU A 196 -17.15 -10.34 16.06
CA LEU A 196 -17.46 -9.64 14.80
C LEU A 196 -16.25 -9.65 13.85
N ALA A 197 -16.50 -9.67 12.55
CA ALA A 197 -15.45 -9.67 11.52
C ALA A 197 -14.57 -8.40 11.53
N THR A 198 -15.00 -7.34 12.20
CA THR A 198 -14.29 -6.06 12.40
C THR A 198 -13.53 -5.96 13.72
N SER A 199 -13.59 -7.00 14.58
CA SER A 199 -13.00 -6.94 15.91
C SER A 199 -11.48 -6.73 15.89
N HIS A 200 -10.99 -5.86 16.78
CA HIS A 200 -9.55 -5.63 16.98
C HIS A 200 -8.80 -6.83 17.56
N THR A 201 -9.53 -7.80 18.15
CA THR A 201 -8.96 -9.04 18.70
C THR A 201 -8.80 -10.14 17.65
N CYS A 202 -9.29 -9.94 16.42
CA CYS A 202 -9.18 -10.92 15.35
C CYS A 202 -7.72 -11.20 14.99
N SER A 203 -7.28 -12.46 15.13
CA SER A 203 -5.91 -12.90 14.81
C SER A 203 -5.51 -12.59 13.35
N PHE A 204 -6.47 -12.68 12.42
CA PHE A 204 -6.23 -12.34 11.01
C PHE A 204 -5.98 -10.84 10.79
N ILE A 205 -6.73 -9.97 11.48
CA ILE A 205 -6.53 -8.50 11.44
C ILE A 205 -5.19 -8.14 12.06
N ILE A 206 -4.86 -8.72 13.22
CA ILE A 206 -3.59 -8.49 13.92
C ILE A 206 -2.43 -8.90 13.01
N ARG A 207 -2.47 -10.09 12.41
CA ARG A 207 -1.46 -10.54 11.45
C ARG A 207 -1.33 -9.58 10.28
N HIS A 208 -2.45 -9.16 9.68
CA HIS A 208 -2.42 -8.23 8.55
C HIS A 208 -1.82 -6.86 8.93
N LYS A 209 -2.08 -6.39 10.15
CA LYS A 209 -1.48 -5.17 10.70
C LYS A 209 0.05 -5.28 10.77
N SER A 210 0.57 -6.40 11.28
CA SER A 210 2.03 -6.65 11.34
C SER A 210 2.67 -6.65 9.95
N ILE A 211 2.01 -7.25 8.96
CA ILE A 211 2.47 -7.28 7.58
C ILE A 211 2.51 -5.89 6.95
N ILE A 212 1.46 -5.09 7.16
CA ILE A 212 1.42 -3.71 6.69
C ILE A 212 2.51 -2.87 7.36
N ASN A 213 2.74 -3.07 8.67
CA ASN A 213 3.80 -2.39 9.39
C ASN A 213 5.18 -2.73 8.78
N LEU A 214 5.49 -4.01 8.61
CA LEU A 214 6.74 -4.45 7.97
C LEU A 214 6.91 -3.84 6.57
N ALA A 215 5.86 -3.84 5.75
CA ALA A 215 5.90 -3.25 4.42
C ALA A 215 6.23 -1.75 4.45
N ALA A 216 5.68 -1.02 5.43
CA ALA A 216 5.92 0.41 5.60
C ALA A 216 7.33 0.71 6.14
N GLN A 217 7.81 -0.05 7.12
CA GLN A 217 9.14 0.14 7.71
C GLN A 217 10.24 -0.13 6.67
N GLU A 218 10.17 -1.27 5.99
CA GLU A 218 11.19 -1.71 5.02
C GLU A 218 11.01 -1.07 3.63
N ASN A 219 9.92 -0.33 3.42
CA ASN A 219 9.55 0.26 2.13
C ASN A 219 9.51 -0.80 1.00
N ILE A 220 8.85 -1.93 1.28
CA ILE A 220 8.71 -3.07 0.36
C ILE A 220 7.25 -3.29 -0.05
N PRO A 221 7.00 -3.95 -1.19
CA PRO A 221 5.65 -4.35 -1.58
C PRO A 221 4.97 -5.22 -0.51
N LEU A 222 3.66 -5.05 -0.34
CA LEU A 222 2.87 -5.84 0.60
C LEU A 222 2.97 -7.36 0.35
N ILE A 223 3.12 -7.78 -0.91
CA ILE A 223 3.33 -9.19 -1.27
C ILE A 223 4.64 -9.74 -0.72
N GLU A 224 5.70 -8.93 -0.69
CA GLU A 224 7.00 -9.32 -0.18
C GLU A 224 6.99 -9.38 1.35
N ALA A 225 6.38 -8.40 2.02
CA ALA A 225 6.16 -8.44 3.47
C ALA A 225 5.33 -9.66 3.90
N ARG A 226 4.32 -10.06 3.12
CA ARG A 226 3.56 -11.31 3.35
C ARG A 226 4.45 -12.54 3.26
N ARG A 227 5.32 -12.60 2.24
CA ARG A 227 6.26 -13.71 2.06
C ARG A 227 7.22 -13.84 3.25
N MET A 228 7.70 -12.72 3.76
CA MET A 228 8.62 -12.68 4.92
C MET A 228 7.96 -13.03 6.25
N SER A 229 6.63 -12.95 6.34
CA SER A 229 5.83 -13.21 7.56
C SER A 229 5.10 -14.56 7.52
N LEU A 230 5.43 -15.41 6.54
CA LEU A 230 5.04 -16.81 6.52
C LEU A 230 6.11 -17.64 7.24
N PRO A 231 5.74 -18.65 8.06
CA PRO A 231 6.70 -19.59 8.61
C PRO A 231 7.51 -20.24 7.48
N THR A 232 8.83 -20.38 7.69
CA THR A 232 9.83 -20.86 6.71
C THR A 232 9.51 -22.21 6.06
N PHE A 233 8.57 -23.00 6.59
CA PHE A 233 8.25 -24.36 6.16
C PHE A 233 7.54 -24.53 4.82
N LEU A 234 7.26 -23.46 4.05
CA LEU A 234 6.48 -23.59 2.81
C LEU A 234 7.17 -23.24 1.49
N PHE A 235 8.42 -22.75 1.44
CA PHE A 235 9.03 -22.46 0.13
C PHE A 235 10.54 -22.72 0.02
N LEU A 236 10.89 -23.50 -1.01
CA LEU A 236 12.23 -23.69 -1.57
C LEU A 236 12.84 -22.35 -2.05
N PRO A 237 14.17 -22.21 -2.03
CA PRO A 237 14.83 -20.91 -2.15
C PRO A 237 14.88 -20.44 -3.61
N HIS A 238 14.46 -19.19 -3.84
CA HIS A 238 14.97 -18.41 -4.96
C HIS A 238 15.63 -17.13 -4.44
N HIS A 239 16.90 -17.02 -4.81
CA HIS A 239 17.93 -16.11 -4.32
C HIS A 239 17.50 -14.64 -4.22
N ARG A 240 17.84 -14.02 -3.10
CA ARG A 240 17.88 -12.55 -2.95
C ARG A 240 19.14 -12.04 -3.66
N ILE A 241 18.96 -11.06 -4.53
CA ILE A 241 20.05 -10.15 -4.92
C ILE A 241 19.58 -8.74 -4.57
N HIS A 242 20.27 -8.13 -3.61
CA HIS A 242 20.20 -6.70 -3.35
C HIS A 242 20.94 -5.98 -4.48
N SER A 243 20.23 -5.24 -5.32
CA SER A 243 20.84 -4.26 -6.23
C SER A 243 19.98 -3.01 -6.31
N LEU A 244 20.65 -1.86 -6.21
CA LEU A 244 20.10 -0.53 -6.48
C LEU A 244 19.84 -0.40 -7.99
N THR A 245 18.73 -0.98 -8.47
CA THR A 245 18.27 -0.85 -9.86
C THR A 245 16.87 -0.26 -9.91
N SER A 246 16.65 0.64 -10.87
CA SER A 246 15.35 1.20 -11.22
C SER A 246 14.50 0.10 -11.85
N ARG A 247 13.29 -0.13 -11.33
CA ARG A 247 12.39 -1.18 -11.81
C ARG A 247 11.06 -0.59 -12.25
N VAL A 248 10.57 -1.00 -13.42
CA VAL A 248 9.24 -0.68 -13.96
C VAL A 248 8.38 -1.92 -13.86
N SER A 249 7.10 -1.77 -13.47
CA SER A 249 6.12 -2.87 -13.46
C SER A 249 5.10 -2.69 -14.57
N LEU A 250 4.68 -3.79 -15.16
CA LEU A 250 3.61 -3.86 -16.16
C LEU A 250 2.40 -4.61 -15.59
N THR A 251 1.21 -4.09 -15.87
CA THR A 251 -0.08 -4.74 -15.65
C THR A 251 -0.86 -4.83 -16.94
#